data_AF-A0A257NY92-F1
#
_entry.id   AF-A0A257NY92-F1
#
_cell.length_a   1.000
_cell.length_b   1.000
_cell.length_c   1.000
_cell.angle_alpha   90.00
_cell.angle_beta   90.00
_cell.angle_gamma   90.00
#
_symmetry.space_group_name_H-M   'P 1'
#
loop_
_entity.id
_entity.type
_entity.pdbx_description
1 polymer ?
#
loop_
_entity_poly.entity_id
_entity_poly.type
_entity_poly.pdbx_seq_one_letter_code
_entity_poly.pdbx_strand_id
1 'polypeptide(L)'
;MFWPHPNLAARSPPESLEQLGELMTFYREQLVGFRPNNHSALRLTDPTRAAQIDGLIMALLLLDGLLTARSDALAGRSLRLPTAELTEYKVTPTHFTQQTVDFAWRRLCERYVRRSRDLLQAAAMLGRPWLSGMPYRLCIARTEQVLREIQVDPAGAYQGETRPKLMAKLTAAARIFWRTLTGRA
;
A
#
# COMPACT_ATOMS: atom_id res chain seq x y z
N MET A 1 2.99 -0.85 -24.71
CA MET A 1 1.60 -1.07 -24.25
C MET A 1 1.62 -2.18 -23.21
N PHE A 2 0.75 -2.14 -22.19
CA PHE A 2 0.65 -3.01 -20.99
C PHE A 2 1.46 -2.60 -19.72
N TRP A 3 0.77 -1.93 -18.80
CA TRP A 3 1.00 -1.87 -17.33
C TRP A 3 -0.34 -1.56 -16.63
N PRO A 4 -0.63 -2.16 -15.46
CA PRO A 4 -1.59 -3.23 -15.25
C PRO A 4 -3.05 -2.73 -15.15
N HIS A 5 -3.94 -3.71 -15.07
CA HIS A 5 -5.39 -3.60 -14.90
C HIS A 5 -5.83 -2.67 -13.74
N PRO A 6 -7.08 -2.17 -13.77
CA PRO A 6 -7.64 -1.23 -12.78
C PRO A 6 -7.71 -1.74 -11.32
N ASN A 7 -7.26 -2.95 -11.03
CA ASN A 7 -7.16 -3.48 -9.67
C ASN A 7 -5.71 -3.40 -9.19
N LEU A 8 -5.37 -2.28 -8.56
CA LEU A 8 -4.18 -2.17 -7.70
C LEU A 8 -4.32 -2.96 -6.39
N ALA A 9 -5.47 -3.58 -6.14
CA ALA A 9 -5.64 -4.43 -4.98
C ALA A 9 -4.62 -5.57 -5.07
N ALA A 10 -3.72 -5.64 -4.09
CA ALA A 10 -2.91 -6.83 -3.91
C ALA A 10 -3.85 -8.03 -3.88
N ARG A 11 -3.46 -9.15 -4.51
CA ARG A 11 -4.24 -10.37 -4.35
C ARG A 11 -4.35 -10.69 -2.87
N SER A 12 -5.49 -11.21 -2.43
CA SER A 12 -5.56 -11.80 -1.09
C SER A 12 -4.60 -13.00 -1.04
N PRO A 13 -3.92 -13.24 0.09
CA PRO A 13 -3.06 -14.40 0.24
C PRO A 13 -3.89 -15.68 0.12
N PRO A 14 -3.29 -16.79 -0.36
CA PRO A 14 -4.00 -18.06 -0.51
C PRO A 14 -4.43 -18.64 0.84
N GLU A 15 -3.67 -18.37 1.90
CA GLU A 15 -3.88 -18.86 3.25
C GLU A 15 -3.76 -17.71 4.27
N SER A 16 -4.20 -17.94 5.50
CA SER A 16 -4.03 -16.97 6.59
C SER A 16 -2.54 -16.81 6.90
N LEU A 17 -2.07 -15.57 6.92
CA LEU A 17 -0.70 -15.25 7.26
C LEU A 17 -0.59 -15.15 8.79
N GLU A 18 0.32 -15.90 9.39
CA GLU A 18 0.50 -15.88 10.84
C GLU A 18 1.32 -14.67 11.25
N GLN A 19 2.44 -14.44 10.55
CA GLN A 19 3.45 -13.47 10.94
C GLN A 19 3.59 -12.34 9.92
N LEU A 20 4.05 -11.17 10.40
CA LEU A 20 4.37 -10.05 9.51
C LEU A 20 5.42 -10.43 8.47
N GLY A 21 6.40 -11.27 8.83
CA GLY A 21 7.44 -11.72 7.89
C GLY A 21 6.86 -12.44 6.67
N GLU A 22 5.80 -13.23 6.85
CA GLU A 22 5.09 -13.92 5.76
C GLU A 22 4.35 -12.92 4.88
N LEU A 23 3.67 -11.93 5.49
CA LEU A 23 3.02 -10.84 4.74
C LEU A 23 4.03 -10.06 3.89
N MET A 24 5.21 -9.76 4.44
CA MET A 24 6.25 -9.05 3.71
C MET A 24 6.84 -9.89 2.57
N THR A 25 6.96 -11.21 2.75
CA THR A 25 7.36 -12.15 1.69
C THR A 25 6.31 -12.20 0.58
N PHE A 26 5.04 -12.35 0.94
CA PHE A 26 3.91 -12.33 0.02
C PHE A 26 3.86 -11.05 -0.82
N TYR A 27 4.05 -9.88 -0.19
CA TYR A 27 4.12 -8.62 -0.92
C TYR A 27 5.36 -8.50 -1.80
N ARG A 28 6.51 -9.05 -1.38
CA ARG A 28 7.74 -9.05 -2.17
C ARG A 28 7.56 -9.78 -3.50
N GLU A 29 6.84 -10.89 -3.50
CA GLU A 29 6.50 -11.63 -4.73
C GLU A 29 5.61 -10.81 -5.65
N GLN A 30 4.65 -10.07 -5.08
CA GLN A 30 3.76 -9.20 -5.84
C GLN A 30 4.43 -7.95 -6.39
N LEU A 31 5.57 -7.51 -5.85
CA LEU A 31 6.28 -6.31 -6.33
C LEU A 31 6.54 -6.34 -7.85
N VAL A 32 6.78 -7.53 -8.42
CA VAL A 32 7.00 -7.70 -9.86
C VAL A 32 5.86 -7.10 -10.68
N GLY A 33 4.62 -7.23 -10.23
CA GLY A 33 3.44 -6.68 -10.91
C GLY A 33 3.24 -5.17 -10.75
N PHE A 34 3.99 -4.52 -9.86
CA PHE A 34 3.87 -3.08 -9.55
C PHE A 34 5.09 -2.25 -9.95
N ARG A 35 6.26 -2.89 -10.14
CA ARG A 35 7.52 -2.24 -10.53
C ARG A 35 7.46 -1.58 -11.91
N PRO A 36 8.07 -0.40 -12.14
CA PRO A 36 8.09 0.18 -13.47
C PRO A 36 8.88 -0.70 -14.47
N ASN A 37 8.56 -0.61 -15.76
CA ASN A 37 9.17 -1.44 -16.82
C ASN A 37 10.70 -1.38 -16.87
N ASN A 38 11.30 -0.26 -16.45
CA ASN A 38 12.75 -0.08 -16.42
C ASN A 38 13.38 -0.49 -15.08
N HIS A 39 12.63 -1.10 -14.15
CA HIS A 39 13.13 -1.45 -12.82
C HIS A 39 14.31 -2.43 -12.87
N SER A 40 14.28 -3.43 -13.77
CA SER A 40 15.40 -4.36 -13.94
C SER A 40 16.68 -3.64 -14.40
N ALA A 41 16.56 -2.70 -15.33
CA ALA A 41 17.67 -1.86 -15.76
C ALA A 41 18.15 -0.92 -14.64
N LEU A 42 17.22 -0.31 -13.90
CA LEU A 42 17.53 0.52 -12.72
C LEU A 42 18.24 -0.28 -11.64
N ARG A 43 17.87 -1.55 -11.42
CA ARG A 43 18.54 -2.41 -10.43
C ARG A 43 20.02 -2.63 -10.75
N LEU A 44 20.38 -2.62 -12.04
CA LEU A 44 21.77 -2.76 -12.49
C LEU A 44 22.54 -1.44 -12.41
N THR A 45 21.90 -0.31 -12.74
CA THR A 45 22.57 0.99 -12.84
C THR A 45 22.52 1.81 -11.55
N ASP A 46 21.45 1.69 -10.77
CA ASP A 46 21.19 2.40 -9.51
C ASP A 46 20.35 1.51 -8.56
N PRO A 47 21.00 0.51 -7.91
CA PRO A 47 20.31 -0.43 -7.03
C PRO A 47 19.65 0.25 -5.83
N THR A 48 20.20 1.37 -5.37
CA THR A 48 19.63 2.18 -4.28
C THR A 48 18.26 2.72 -4.68
N ARG A 49 18.16 3.31 -5.88
CA ARG A 49 16.88 3.81 -6.39
C ARG A 49 15.87 2.69 -6.64
N ALA A 50 16.32 1.54 -7.15
CA ALA A 50 15.44 0.38 -7.31
C ALA A 50 14.89 -0.12 -5.97
N ALA A 51 15.72 -0.16 -4.92
CA ALA A 51 15.29 -0.52 -3.57
C ALA A 51 14.32 0.50 -2.96
N GLN A 52 14.52 1.80 -3.19
CA GLN A 52 13.58 2.84 -2.77
C GLN A 52 12.21 2.68 -3.44
N ILE A 53 12.17 2.32 -4.73
CA ILE A 53 10.92 2.06 -5.45
C ILE A 53 10.20 0.86 -4.83
N ASP A 54 10.91 -0.23 -4.54
CA ASP A 54 10.36 -1.41 -3.88
C ASP A 54 9.82 -1.06 -2.47
N GLY A 55 10.54 -0.23 -1.71
CA GLY A 55 10.10 0.29 -0.42
C GLY A 55 8.83 1.13 -0.49
N LEU A 56 8.73 2.01 -1.49
CA LEU A 56 7.51 2.79 -1.74
C LEU A 56 6.32 1.87 -2.04
N ILE A 57 6.48 0.91 -2.94
CA ILE A 57 5.40 -0.04 -3.28
C ILE A 57 5.00 -0.84 -2.03
N MET A 58 5.96 -1.29 -1.23
CA MET A 58 5.70 -2.02 0.01
C MET A 58 4.88 -1.20 1.01
N ALA A 59 5.17 0.10 1.15
CA ALA A 59 4.39 1.01 2.00
C ALA A 59 2.92 1.11 1.53
N LEU A 60 2.72 1.17 0.20
CA LEU A 60 1.39 1.19 -0.40
C LEU A 60 0.64 -0.11 -0.16
N LEU A 61 1.30 -1.26 -0.30
CA LEU A 61 0.69 -2.58 -0.09
C LEU A 61 0.28 -2.80 1.36
N LEU A 62 1.09 -2.37 2.33
CA LEU A 62 0.73 -2.41 3.75
C LEU A 62 -0.50 -1.55 4.06
N LEU A 63 -0.55 -0.34 3.50
CA LEU A 63 -1.71 0.52 3.64
C LEU A 63 -2.95 -0.09 2.97
N ASP A 64 -2.80 -0.63 1.76
CA ASP A 64 -3.87 -1.31 1.04
C ASP A 64 -4.43 -2.47 1.86
N GLY A 65 -3.57 -3.33 2.42
CA GLY A 65 -3.96 -4.44 3.29
C GLY A 65 -4.80 -4.01 4.49
N LEU A 66 -4.47 -2.89 5.13
CA LEU A 66 -5.27 -2.31 6.20
C LEU A 66 -6.64 -1.82 5.70
N LEU A 67 -6.66 -1.08 4.58
CA LEU A 67 -7.86 -0.47 4.00
C LEU A 67 -8.86 -1.51 3.47
N THR A 68 -8.39 -2.66 3.03
CA THR A 68 -9.21 -3.75 2.48
C THR A 68 -9.48 -4.87 3.47
N ALA A 69 -8.92 -4.83 4.68
CA ALA A 69 -9.03 -5.91 5.65
C ALA A 69 -10.50 -6.27 5.96
N ARG A 70 -11.37 -5.25 6.09
CA ARG A 70 -12.79 -5.49 6.32
C ARG A 70 -13.45 -6.23 5.19
N SER A 71 -13.16 -5.87 3.95
CA SER A 71 -13.82 -6.50 2.84
C SER A 71 -13.30 -7.90 2.56
N ASP A 72 -12.00 -8.12 2.77
CA ASP A 72 -11.44 -9.46 2.78
C ASP A 72 -12.11 -10.31 3.86
N ALA A 73 -12.34 -9.77 5.07
CA ALA A 73 -13.08 -10.46 6.13
C ALA A 73 -14.54 -10.79 5.73
N LEU A 74 -15.28 -9.81 5.20
CA LEU A 74 -16.68 -9.97 4.81
C LEU A 74 -16.85 -10.92 3.62
N ALA A 75 -15.87 -10.97 2.71
CA ALA A 75 -15.85 -11.88 1.58
C ALA A 75 -15.31 -13.28 1.92
N GLY A 76 -14.94 -13.54 3.17
CA GLY A 76 -14.35 -14.81 3.59
C GLY A 76 -12.97 -15.09 2.97
N ARG A 77 -12.26 -14.04 2.54
CA ARG A 77 -10.89 -14.13 2.01
C ARG A 77 -9.88 -14.04 3.15
N SER A 78 -8.71 -14.63 2.95
CA SER A 78 -7.58 -14.47 3.87
C SER A 78 -7.21 -13.00 4.03
N LEU A 79 -7.08 -12.56 5.28
CA LEU A 79 -6.76 -11.18 5.60
C LEU A 79 -5.32 -10.86 5.23
N ARG A 80 -5.11 -9.64 4.73
CA ARG A 80 -3.78 -9.03 4.57
C ARG A 80 -3.30 -8.37 5.87
N LEU A 81 -3.70 -8.95 7.00
CA LEU A 81 -3.31 -8.61 8.36
C LEU A 81 -2.88 -9.91 9.05
N PRO A 82 -1.66 -10.00 9.60
CA PRO A 82 -1.19 -11.23 10.24
C PRO A 82 -2.03 -11.58 11.47
N THR A 83 -2.38 -12.85 11.64
CA THR A 83 -3.22 -13.29 12.77
C THR A 83 -2.54 -13.07 14.12
N ALA A 84 -1.20 -13.15 14.18
CA ALA A 84 -0.44 -12.82 15.38
C ALA A 84 -0.61 -11.35 15.79
N GLU A 85 -0.60 -10.40 14.83
CA GLU A 85 -0.83 -8.98 15.14
C GLU A 85 -2.29 -8.74 15.56
N LEU A 86 -3.26 -9.36 14.88
CA LEU A 86 -4.67 -9.28 15.28
C LEU A 86 -4.87 -9.76 16.73
N THR A 87 -4.19 -10.85 17.10
CA THR A 87 -4.22 -11.40 18.46
C THR A 87 -3.54 -10.47 19.46
N GLU A 88 -2.34 -9.96 19.14
CA GLU A 88 -1.58 -9.02 19.98
C GLU A 88 -2.40 -7.77 20.32
N TYR A 89 -3.05 -7.19 19.31
CA TYR A 89 -3.87 -5.98 19.48
C TYR A 89 -5.31 -6.27 19.91
N LYS A 90 -5.68 -7.55 20.10
CA LYS A 90 -7.04 -8.01 20.48
C LYS A 90 -8.13 -7.59 19.47
N VAL A 91 -7.77 -7.50 18.20
CA VAL A 91 -8.72 -7.24 17.11
C VAL A 91 -9.36 -8.56 16.68
N THR A 92 -10.65 -8.68 16.94
CA THR A 92 -11.47 -9.87 16.69
C THR A 92 -12.27 -9.74 15.38
N PRO A 93 -12.85 -10.85 14.87
CA PRO A 93 -13.75 -10.80 13.71
C PRO A 93 -14.90 -9.80 13.84
N THR A 94 -15.40 -9.56 15.07
CA THR A 94 -16.48 -8.61 15.33
C THR A 94 -16.11 -7.17 15.01
N HIS A 95 -14.83 -6.80 15.07
CA HIS A 95 -14.37 -5.47 14.68
C HIS A 95 -14.64 -5.19 13.20
N PHE A 96 -14.47 -6.18 12.32
CA PHE A 96 -14.70 -6.03 10.89
C PHE A 96 -16.19 -5.99 10.53
N THR A 97 -17.01 -6.79 11.22
CA THR A 97 -18.46 -6.85 10.96
C THR A 97 -19.20 -5.63 11.53
N GLN A 98 -18.89 -5.23 12.77
CA GLN A 98 -19.54 -4.13 13.48
C GLN A 98 -18.87 -2.77 13.25
N GLN A 99 -17.69 -2.74 12.63
CA GLN A 99 -16.89 -1.52 12.41
C GLN A 99 -16.53 -0.81 13.72
N THR A 100 -16.16 -1.60 14.74
CA THR A 100 -15.88 -1.10 16.09
C THR A 100 -14.55 -0.33 16.12
N VAL A 101 -14.58 0.94 16.52
CA VAL A 101 -13.40 1.82 16.62
C VAL A 101 -13.00 2.03 18.07
N ASP A 102 -12.60 0.95 18.73
CA ASP A 102 -12.15 0.96 20.11
C ASP A 102 -10.63 1.14 20.24
N PHE A 103 -10.08 0.97 21.45
CA PHE A 103 -8.66 1.10 21.69
C PHE A 103 -7.82 0.04 20.94
N ALA A 104 -8.34 -1.19 20.78
CA ALA A 104 -7.68 -2.27 20.06
C ALA A 104 -7.49 -1.89 18.58
N TRP A 105 -8.57 -1.48 17.92
CA TRP A 105 -8.51 -1.04 16.52
C TRP A 105 -7.61 0.17 16.32
N ARG A 106 -7.72 1.18 17.20
CA ARG A 106 -6.89 2.40 17.15
C ARG A 106 -5.40 2.07 17.19
N ARG A 107 -4.97 1.16 18.07
CA ARG A 107 -3.56 0.76 18.18
C ARG A 107 -3.09 -0.02 16.96
N LEU A 108 -3.91 -0.91 16.41
CA LEU A 108 -3.60 -1.61 15.17
C LEU A 108 -3.41 -0.61 14.02
N CYS A 109 -4.34 0.33 13.83
CA CYS A 109 -4.22 1.38 12.82
C CYS A 109 -2.95 2.22 13.02
N GLU A 110 -2.65 2.65 14.24
CA GLU A 110 -1.44 3.42 14.54
C GLU A 110 -0.17 2.64 14.17
N ARG A 111 -0.13 1.33 14.47
CA ARG A 111 1.01 0.46 14.16
C ARG A 111 1.27 0.39 12.66
N TYR A 112 0.23 0.18 11.86
CA TYR A 112 0.33 0.16 10.40
C TYR A 112 0.65 1.54 9.83
N VAL A 113 0.07 2.61 10.38
CA VAL A 113 0.40 3.98 9.98
C VAL A 113 1.88 4.29 10.19
N ARG A 114 2.44 3.92 11.35
CA ARG A 114 3.86 4.10 11.64
C ARG A 114 4.74 3.31 10.67
N ARG A 115 4.46 2.02 10.50
CA ARG A 115 5.22 1.13 9.59
C ARG A 115 5.21 1.63 8.15
N SER A 116 4.06 2.07 7.65
CA SER A 116 3.96 2.62 6.30
C SER A 116 4.73 3.95 6.19
N ARG A 117 4.70 4.81 7.21
CA ARG A 117 5.51 6.05 7.22
C ARG A 117 7.00 5.78 7.20
N ASP A 118 7.49 4.82 7.97
CA ASP A 118 8.92 4.47 8.02
C ASP A 118 9.42 4.06 6.61
N LEU A 119 8.62 3.29 5.87
CA LEU A 119 8.91 2.91 4.48
C LEU A 119 8.82 4.10 3.51
N LEU A 120 7.83 5.00 3.67
CA LEU A 120 7.72 6.21 2.85
C LEU A 120 8.91 7.14 3.05
N GLN A 121 9.39 7.28 4.29
CA GLN A 121 10.58 8.08 4.60
C GLN A 121 11.83 7.53 3.92
N ALA A 122 12.00 6.21 3.90
CA ALA A 122 13.07 5.56 3.14
C ALA A 122 12.97 5.84 1.62
N ALA A 123 11.76 6.04 1.11
CA ALA A 123 11.50 6.38 -0.29
C ALA A 123 11.52 7.88 -0.62
N ALA A 124 11.67 8.77 0.37
CA ALA A 124 11.56 10.22 0.19
C ALA A 124 12.55 10.79 -0.84
N MET A 125 13.72 10.16 -0.99
CA MET A 125 14.76 10.54 -1.94
C MET A 125 14.32 10.41 -3.40
N LEU A 126 13.37 9.52 -3.71
CA LEU A 126 12.79 9.40 -5.05
C LEU A 126 12.12 10.69 -5.52
N GLY A 127 11.64 11.49 -4.57
CA GLY A 127 11.04 12.79 -4.86
C GLY A 127 12.06 13.85 -5.23
N ARG A 128 13.36 13.73 -4.93
CA ARG A 128 14.31 14.85 -5.09
C ARG A 128 14.47 15.37 -6.53
N PRO A 129 14.60 14.52 -7.57
CA PRO A 129 14.72 15.00 -8.95
C PRO A 129 13.52 15.85 -9.37
N TRP A 130 13.73 16.88 -10.19
CA TRP A 130 12.66 17.83 -10.53
C TRP A 130 11.52 17.18 -11.33
N LEU A 131 11.71 16.93 -12.63
CA LEU A 131 10.64 16.39 -13.47
C LEU A 131 10.40 14.90 -13.22
N SER A 132 11.46 14.10 -13.07
CA SER A 132 11.35 12.64 -12.87
C SER A 132 10.96 12.24 -11.44
N GLY A 133 11.05 13.15 -10.46
CA GLY A 133 10.67 12.91 -9.07
C GLY A 133 9.21 13.27 -8.74
N MET A 134 8.56 14.08 -9.56
CA MET A 134 7.17 14.53 -9.32
C MET A 134 6.15 13.40 -9.12
N PRO A 135 6.16 12.30 -9.90
CA PRO A 135 5.23 11.19 -9.67
C PRO A 135 5.39 10.59 -8.27
N TYR A 136 6.64 10.45 -7.81
CA TYR A 136 6.94 9.93 -6.47
C TYR A 136 6.52 10.90 -5.38
N ARG A 137 6.73 12.22 -5.56
CA ARG A 137 6.25 13.23 -4.60
C ARG A 137 4.74 13.18 -4.44
N LEU A 138 4.00 13.12 -5.55
CA LEU A 138 2.54 13.07 -5.51
C LEU A 138 2.04 11.80 -4.83
N CYS A 139 2.67 10.66 -5.14
CA CYS A 139 2.36 9.38 -4.51
C CYS A 139 2.62 9.39 -3.00
N ILE A 140 3.79 9.87 -2.57
CA ILE A 140 4.17 9.97 -1.16
C ILE A 140 3.23 10.93 -0.42
N ALA A 141 3.04 12.15 -0.94
CA ALA A 141 2.17 13.15 -0.30
C ALA A 141 0.73 12.65 -0.15
N ARG A 142 0.21 11.96 -1.16
CA ARG A 142 -1.15 11.41 -1.08
C ARG A 142 -1.25 10.25 -0.10
N THR A 143 -0.26 9.37 -0.07
CA THR A 143 -0.20 8.28 0.89
C THR A 143 -0.11 8.83 2.32
N GLU A 144 0.76 9.82 2.56
CA GLU A 144 0.84 10.51 3.85
C GLU A 144 -0.48 11.15 4.28
N GLN A 145 -1.23 11.74 3.33
CA GLN A 145 -2.55 12.27 3.61
C GLN A 145 -3.51 11.16 4.07
N VAL A 146 -3.57 10.02 3.38
CA VAL A 146 -4.43 8.89 3.79
C VAL A 146 -4.00 8.37 5.17
N LEU A 147 -2.70 8.26 5.43
CA LEU A 147 -2.18 7.86 6.74
C LEU A 147 -2.56 8.85 7.84
N ARG A 148 -2.58 10.15 7.55
CA ARG A 148 -3.05 11.20 8.46
C ARG A 148 -4.55 11.09 8.70
N GLU A 149 -5.35 10.88 7.66
CA GLU A 149 -6.80 10.66 7.78
C GLU A 149 -7.10 9.47 8.72
N ILE A 150 -6.42 8.33 8.54
CA ILE A 150 -6.59 7.15 9.41
C ILE A 150 -6.12 7.44 10.83
N GLN A 151 -5.05 8.21 11.02
CA GLN A 151 -4.56 8.55 12.35
C GLN A 151 -5.55 9.44 13.12
N VAL A 152 -6.21 10.38 12.42
CA VAL A 152 -7.22 11.27 13.02
C VAL A 152 -8.54 10.53 13.24
N ASP A 153 -8.98 9.76 12.24
CA ASP A 153 -10.20 8.96 12.28
C ASP A 153 -9.93 7.52 11.80
N PRO A 154 -9.66 6.59 12.73
CA PRO A 154 -9.42 5.19 12.41
C PRO A 154 -10.63 4.46 11.81
N ALA A 155 -11.84 5.03 11.90
CA ALA A 155 -13.01 4.49 11.19
C ALA A 155 -12.81 4.53 9.67
N GLY A 156 -12.01 5.48 9.16
CA GLY A 156 -11.68 5.62 7.75
C GLY A 156 -11.02 4.37 7.15
N ALA A 157 -10.37 3.54 7.96
CA ALA A 157 -9.78 2.27 7.50
C ALA A 157 -10.83 1.25 7.05
N TYR A 158 -12.04 1.25 7.63
CA TYR A 158 -13.13 0.36 7.21
C TYR A 158 -13.78 0.75 5.87
N GLN A 159 -13.52 1.97 5.40
CA GLN A 159 -14.12 2.55 4.19
C GLN A 159 -13.23 2.41 2.95
N GLY A 160 -12.14 1.63 3.02
CA GLY A 160 -11.18 1.49 1.92
C GLY A 160 -11.81 1.02 0.60
N GLU A 161 -12.80 0.11 0.65
CA GLU A 161 -13.49 -0.39 -0.55
C GLU A 161 -14.51 0.57 -1.16
N THR A 162 -15.03 1.56 -0.41
CA THR A 162 -15.82 2.67 -0.98
C THR A 162 -14.94 3.77 -1.56
N ARG A 163 -13.61 3.64 -1.46
CA ARG A 163 -12.59 4.44 -2.15
C ARG A 163 -12.00 3.77 -3.42
N PRO A 164 -12.69 2.91 -4.20
CA PRO A 164 -12.07 2.16 -5.31
C PRO A 164 -11.70 3.09 -6.47
N LYS A 165 -12.17 4.34 -6.46
CA LYS A 165 -11.83 5.36 -7.45
C LYS A 165 -10.51 6.07 -7.17
N LEU A 166 -9.95 6.00 -5.96
CA LEU A 166 -8.92 6.95 -5.55
C LEU A 166 -7.49 6.48 -5.88
N MET A 167 -7.15 5.22 -5.57
CA MET A 167 -5.92 4.59 -6.07
C MET A 167 -5.98 4.37 -7.59
N ALA A 168 -7.16 4.09 -8.15
CA ALA A 168 -7.38 4.02 -9.60
C ALA A 168 -7.22 5.38 -10.31
N LYS A 169 -7.63 6.49 -9.70
CA LYS A 169 -7.40 7.86 -10.19
C LYS A 169 -5.94 8.28 -10.04
N LEU A 170 -5.26 7.88 -8.96
CA LEU A 170 -3.83 8.15 -8.77
C LEU A 170 -2.97 7.37 -9.77
N THR A 171 -3.32 6.12 -10.05
CA THR A 171 -2.70 5.38 -11.15
C THR A 171 -3.07 5.94 -12.50
N ALA A 172 -4.29 6.46 -12.72
CA ALA A 172 -4.65 7.13 -13.97
C ALA A 172 -3.88 8.45 -14.15
N ALA A 173 -3.73 9.26 -13.11
CA ALA A 173 -2.97 10.51 -13.14
C ALA A 173 -1.46 10.24 -13.29
N ALA A 174 -0.91 9.29 -12.56
CA ALA A 174 0.46 8.82 -12.74
C ALA A 174 0.68 8.23 -14.14
N ARG A 175 -0.30 7.54 -14.72
CA ARG A 175 -0.27 6.98 -16.09
C ARG A 175 -0.30 8.04 -17.18
N ILE A 176 -1.14 9.08 -17.06
CA ILE A 176 -1.20 10.19 -18.01
C ILE A 176 0.11 11.00 -17.95
N PHE A 177 0.59 11.29 -16.73
CA PHE A 177 1.79 12.09 -16.52
C PHE A 177 3.09 11.34 -16.86
N TRP A 178 3.11 10.01 -16.71
CA TRP A 178 4.22 9.15 -17.14
C TRP A 178 4.31 9.05 -18.68
N ARG A 179 3.17 8.91 -19.38
CA ARG A 179 3.15 8.90 -20.86
C ARG A 179 3.70 10.19 -21.46
N THR A 180 3.45 11.34 -20.84
CA THR A 180 4.00 12.64 -21.28
C THR A 180 5.50 12.79 -21.00
N LEU A 181 6.03 12.14 -19.95
CA LEU A 181 7.45 12.27 -19.57
C LEU A 181 8.38 11.23 -20.22
N THR A 182 7.86 10.07 -20.63
CA THR A 182 8.68 9.01 -21.27
C THR A 182 8.60 8.98 -22.80
N GLY A 183 7.95 9.95 -23.43
CA GLY A 183 8.02 10.17 -24.89
C GLY A 183 7.66 8.96 -25.76
N ARG A 184 6.57 8.24 -25.46
CA ARG A 184 6.03 7.20 -26.36
C ARG A 184 4.55 7.43 -26.65
N ALA A 185 4.27 7.82 -27.89
CA ALA A 185 2.97 7.69 -28.55
C ALA A 185 2.55 6.21 -28.57
#